data_AF-A0A9W6PBS4-F1
#
_entry.id   AF-A0A9W6PBS4-F1
#
_cell.length_a   1.000
_cell.length_b   1.000
_cell.length_c   1.000
_cell.angle_alpha   90.00
_cell.angle_beta   90.00
_cell.angle_gamma   90.00
#
_symmetry.space_group_name_H-M   'P 1'
#
loop_
_entity.id
_entity.type
_entity.pdbx_description
1 polymer ?
#
loop_
_entity_poly.entity_id
_entity_poly.type
_entity_poly.pdbx_seq_one_letter_code
_entity_poly.pdbx_strand_id
1 'polypeptide(L)'
;MPPVPRPLRAALLSTAVLAAALPGTVLTATPAAAADAAICNKYCDTRDPALSPQDRQPVSATLSGRTLVLHFDDADAMGWASITGGAGGDEVWLDRSMDGGRTWTGGSKLGDTKVPAGGNGWRTLMYNVDDWNTRGVGALRACGQVGSTIACTPWARTTWNAWDRRTAAATALMMSFDRGTKLFGGNGWWTGANALTAIVDNARATGMNSYTYAIAETYDKNIGAQGGNFTNEYLDDTGWWGLA
;
A
#
# COMPACT_ATOMS: atom_id res chain seq x y z
N MET A 1 -32.08 34.19 62.51
CA MET A 1 -33.17 33.53 61.76
C MET A 1 -32.61 33.16 60.38
N PRO A 2 -32.71 31.92 59.86
CA PRO A 2 -33.24 30.66 60.40
C PRO A 2 -32.13 29.60 60.70
N PRO A 3 -32.48 28.40 61.23
CA PRO A 3 -31.57 27.43 61.85
C PRO A 3 -31.34 26.11 61.06
N VAL A 4 -30.21 25.43 61.35
CA VAL A 4 -30.00 23.95 61.57
C VAL A 4 -30.34 23.00 60.39
N PRO A 5 -29.49 22.00 59.98
CA PRO A 5 -29.14 20.86 60.84
C PRO A 5 -27.75 20.19 60.71
N ARG A 6 -27.36 19.54 61.82
CA ARG A 6 -26.39 18.43 61.88
C ARG A 6 -27.01 17.16 61.28
N PRO A 7 -26.19 16.29 60.66
CA PRO A 7 -26.35 14.85 60.84
C PRO A 7 -25.02 14.21 61.30
N LEU A 8 -25.01 13.59 62.47
CA LEU A 8 -25.11 12.13 62.67
C LEU A 8 -23.94 11.34 62.06
N ARG A 9 -22.95 11.05 62.91
CA ARG A 9 -21.97 9.98 62.72
C ARG A 9 -22.71 8.63 62.81
N ALA A 10 -22.89 7.95 61.68
CA ALA A 10 -23.28 6.55 61.65
C ALA A 10 -22.02 5.69 61.56
N ALA A 11 -21.76 4.92 62.62
CA ALA A 11 -20.85 3.79 62.58
C ALA A 11 -21.55 2.66 61.82
N LEU A 12 -20.92 2.15 60.77
CA LEU A 12 -21.36 0.93 60.07
C LEU A 12 -20.24 -0.10 60.12
N LEU A 13 -20.60 -1.22 60.74
CA LEU A 13 -19.78 -2.41 60.98
C LEU A 13 -19.28 -2.99 59.65
N SER A 14 -17.98 -3.27 59.60
CA SER A 14 -17.33 -3.98 58.50
C SER A 14 -17.58 -5.49 58.64
N THR A 15 -18.57 -6.03 57.93
CA THR A 15 -18.68 -7.47 57.67
C THR A 15 -17.76 -7.84 56.51
N ALA A 16 -16.64 -8.48 56.80
CA ALA A 16 -15.76 -9.08 55.81
C ALA A 16 -16.41 -10.35 55.24
N VAL A 17 -16.92 -10.28 54.01
CA VAL A 17 -17.33 -11.45 53.23
C VAL A 17 -16.10 -11.94 52.46
N LEU A 18 -15.57 -13.10 52.87
CA LEU A 18 -14.48 -13.79 52.19
C LEU A 18 -15.06 -14.48 50.95
N ALA A 19 -15.01 -13.81 49.78
CA ALA A 19 -15.39 -14.41 48.51
C ALA A 19 -14.20 -15.21 47.95
N ALA A 20 -14.35 -16.54 47.86
CA ALA A 20 -13.40 -17.43 47.20
C ALA A 20 -13.37 -17.13 45.69
N ALA A 21 -12.26 -16.58 45.21
CA ALA A 21 -12.05 -16.33 43.79
C ALA A 21 -11.65 -17.64 43.07
N LEU A 22 -12.54 -18.16 42.24
CA LEU A 22 -12.21 -19.17 41.24
C LEU A 22 -11.39 -18.51 40.11
N PRO A 23 -10.26 -19.10 39.66
CA PRO A 23 -9.51 -18.57 38.53
C PRO A 23 -10.29 -18.81 37.23
N GLY A 24 -11.05 -17.82 36.80
CA GLY A 24 -11.62 -17.78 35.46
C GLY A 24 -10.51 -17.49 34.45
N THR A 25 -10.18 -18.48 33.62
CA THR A 25 -9.33 -18.27 32.45
C THR A 25 -10.03 -17.32 31.48
N VAL A 26 -9.63 -16.05 31.49
CA VAL A 26 -10.05 -15.06 30.50
C VAL A 26 -9.36 -15.42 29.19
N LEU A 27 -10.08 -16.04 28.26
CA LEU A 27 -9.66 -16.16 26.87
C LEU A 27 -9.63 -14.76 26.27
N THR A 28 -8.46 -14.13 26.24
CA THR A 28 -8.24 -12.92 25.45
C THR A 28 -8.35 -13.34 23.98
N ALA A 29 -9.47 -13.01 23.34
CA ALA A 29 -9.60 -13.14 21.90
C ALA A 29 -8.50 -12.29 21.25
N THR A 30 -7.60 -12.93 20.51
CA THR A 30 -6.63 -12.22 19.67
C THR A 30 -7.44 -11.35 18.71
N PRO A 31 -7.20 -10.03 18.65
CA PRO A 31 -7.89 -9.20 17.68
C PRO A 31 -7.60 -9.76 16.29
N ALA A 32 -8.65 -10.08 15.53
CA ALA A 32 -8.52 -10.39 14.12
C ALA A 32 -7.83 -9.20 13.46
N ALA A 33 -6.77 -9.45 12.68
CA ALA A 33 -6.14 -8.41 11.88
C ALA A 33 -7.25 -7.69 11.09
N ALA A 34 -7.37 -6.38 11.29
CA ALA A 34 -8.32 -5.59 10.54
C ALA A 34 -8.06 -5.84 9.04
N ALA A 35 -9.09 -6.26 8.31
CA ALA A 35 -9.01 -6.30 6.87
C ALA A 35 -8.70 -4.87 6.40
N ASP A 36 -7.63 -4.69 5.63
CA ASP A 36 -7.29 -3.39 5.08
C ASP A 36 -8.50 -2.84 4.32
N ALA A 37 -8.81 -1.56 4.53
CA ALA A 37 -9.90 -0.90 3.85
C ALA A 37 -9.68 -0.98 2.33
N ALA A 38 -10.75 -1.24 1.58
CA ALA A 38 -10.71 -1.26 0.12
C ALA A 38 -10.19 0.08 -0.43
N ILE A 39 -9.24 0.01 -1.36
CA ILE A 39 -8.67 1.21 -1.97
C ILE A 39 -9.61 1.68 -3.08
N CYS A 40 -9.86 2.99 -3.13
CA CYS A 40 -10.73 3.60 -4.11
C CYS A 40 -10.01 4.69 -4.91
N ASN A 41 -10.08 4.57 -6.23
CA ASN A 41 -9.73 5.62 -7.18
C ASN A 41 -10.98 5.94 -8.03
N LYS A 42 -10.91 5.88 -9.37
CA LYS A 42 -12.08 5.98 -10.25
C LYS A 42 -13.12 4.90 -9.92
N TYR A 43 -12.66 3.70 -9.63
CA TYR A 43 -13.44 2.63 -9.03
C TYR A 43 -12.72 2.10 -7.80
N CYS A 44 -13.50 1.51 -6.89
CA CYS A 44 -12.95 0.82 -5.74
C CYS A 44 -12.45 -0.58 -6.11
N ASP A 45 -11.53 -1.09 -5.29
CA ASP A 45 -11.13 -2.50 -5.29
C ASP A 45 -12.36 -3.42 -5.34
N THR A 46 -12.16 -4.62 -5.86
CA THR A 46 -13.19 -5.67 -6.05
C THR A 46 -14.16 -5.42 -7.22
N ARG A 47 -13.75 -4.62 -8.23
CA ARG A 47 -14.52 -4.45 -9.48
C ARG A 47 -14.45 -5.71 -10.36
N ASP A 48 -15.54 -6.07 -11.02
CA ASP A 48 -15.56 -7.20 -11.96
C ASP A 48 -14.72 -6.90 -13.23
N PRO A 49 -13.70 -7.72 -13.55
CA PRO A 49 -12.92 -7.58 -14.79
C PRO A 49 -13.75 -7.59 -16.08
N ALA A 50 -14.96 -8.17 -16.08
CA ALA A 50 -15.86 -8.14 -17.24
C ALA A 50 -16.30 -6.72 -17.64
N LEU A 51 -16.14 -5.74 -16.75
CA LEU A 51 -16.45 -4.34 -17.00
C LEU A 51 -15.22 -3.53 -17.49
N SER A 52 -14.06 -4.16 -17.64
CA SER A 52 -12.86 -3.51 -18.17
C SER A 52 -13.01 -3.26 -19.68
N PRO A 53 -12.71 -2.05 -20.19
CA PRO A 53 -12.70 -1.76 -21.62
C PRO A 53 -11.45 -2.29 -22.34
N GLN A 54 -10.46 -2.80 -21.59
CA GLN A 54 -9.19 -3.30 -22.14
C GLN A 54 -8.60 -4.45 -21.31
N ASP A 55 -7.61 -5.13 -21.88
CA ASP A 55 -6.85 -6.17 -21.18
C ASP A 55 -5.38 -6.14 -21.63
N ARG A 56 -4.55 -5.36 -20.93
CA ARG A 56 -3.10 -5.38 -21.15
C ARG A 56 -2.46 -6.45 -20.26
N GLN A 57 -1.70 -7.35 -20.87
CA GLN A 57 -1.04 -8.47 -20.20
C GLN A 57 0.49 -8.32 -20.23
N PRO A 58 1.10 -7.47 -19.38
CA PRO A 58 2.53 -7.16 -19.50
C PRO A 58 3.46 -8.30 -19.11
N VAL A 59 3.01 -9.19 -18.22
CA VAL A 59 3.84 -10.25 -17.65
C VAL A 59 3.04 -11.51 -17.38
N SER A 60 3.70 -12.65 -17.49
CA SER A 60 3.18 -13.96 -17.16
C SER A 60 4.22 -14.82 -16.44
N ALA A 61 3.78 -15.92 -15.83
CA ALA A 61 4.64 -16.90 -15.19
C ALA A 61 4.06 -18.31 -15.35
N THR A 62 4.94 -19.31 -15.27
CA THR A 62 4.53 -20.72 -15.29
C THR A 62 4.48 -21.28 -13.87
N LEU A 63 3.48 -22.12 -13.60
CA LEU A 63 3.27 -22.78 -12.31
C LEU A 63 2.82 -24.21 -12.53
N SER A 64 3.71 -25.20 -12.38
CA SER A 64 3.34 -26.62 -12.50
C SER A 64 2.56 -26.96 -13.78
N GLY A 65 2.90 -26.33 -14.92
CA GLY A 65 2.18 -26.49 -16.20
C GLY A 65 0.94 -25.60 -16.40
N ARG A 66 0.65 -24.70 -15.45
CA ARG A 66 -0.38 -23.66 -15.54
C ARG A 66 0.27 -22.34 -15.96
N THR A 67 -0.53 -21.44 -16.51
CA THR A 67 -0.08 -20.08 -16.86
C THR A 67 -0.78 -19.07 -15.95
N LEU A 68 0.03 -18.30 -15.21
CA LEU A 68 -0.41 -17.11 -14.49
C LEU A 68 -0.22 -15.89 -15.37
N VAL A 69 -1.22 -15.01 -15.42
CA VAL A 69 -1.15 -13.75 -16.14
C VAL A 69 -1.58 -12.61 -15.23
N LEU A 70 -0.78 -11.54 -15.22
CA LEU A 70 -1.19 -10.26 -14.66
C LEU A 70 -1.83 -9.42 -15.76
N HIS A 71 -3.01 -8.91 -15.49
CA HIS A 71 -3.80 -8.10 -16.40
C HIS A 71 -3.97 -6.69 -15.86
N PHE A 72 -4.06 -5.71 -16.75
CA PHE A 72 -4.31 -4.32 -16.41
C PHE A 72 -5.39 -3.69 -17.26
N ASP A 73 -6.23 -2.91 -16.57
CA ASP A 73 -6.99 -1.82 -17.14
C ASP A 73 -6.25 -0.51 -16.86
N ASP A 74 -5.51 -0.02 -17.85
CA ASP A 74 -4.74 1.21 -17.74
C ASP A 74 -5.61 2.47 -17.59
N ALA A 75 -6.85 2.44 -18.09
CA ALA A 75 -7.75 3.59 -18.12
C ALA A 75 -8.45 3.79 -16.77
N ASP A 76 -8.69 2.68 -16.05
CA ASP A 76 -9.28 2.71 -14.71
C ASP A 76 -8.23 2.57 -13.59
N ALA A 77 -6.95 2.39 -13.96
CA ALA A 77 -5.81 2.22 -13.04
C ALA A 77 -5.93 0.98 -12.12
N MET A 78 -6.51 -0.11 -12.63
CA MET A 78 -6.73 -1.35 -11.90
C MET A 78 -6.08 -2.55 -12.59
N GLY A 79 -5.83 -3.62 -11.84
CA GLY A 79 -5.36 -4.90 -12.40
C GLY A 79 -6.00 -6.12 -11.73
N TRP A 80 -5.92 -7.26 -12.40
CA TRP A 80 -6.39 -8.57 -11.89
C TRP A 80 -5.41 -9.68 -12.28
N ALA A 81 -5.48 -10.80 -11.58
CA ALA A 81 -4.70 -12.00 -11.89
C ALA A 81 -5.61 -13.07 -12.52
N SER A 82 -5.04 -13.89 -13.41
CA SER A 82 -5.69 -15.11 -13.89
C SER A 82 -4.75 -16.31 -13.85
N ILE A 83 -5.35 -17.49 -13.76
CA ILE A 83 -4.70 -18.78 -13.93
C ILE A 83 -5.43 -19.55 -15.03
N THR A 84 -4.69 -20.13 -15.98
CA THR A 84 -5.24 -20.94 -17.08
C THR A 84 -4.47 -22.26 -17.23
N GLY A 85 -5.12 -23.26 -17.84
CA GLY A 85 -4.60 -24.64 -17.86
C GLY A 85 -4.65 -25.32 -16.48
N GLY A 86 -5.45 -24.78 -15.57
CA GLY A 86 -5.58 -25.23 -14.19
C GLY A 86 -6.57 -26.38 -14.03
N ALA A 87 -6.65 -26.89 -12.81
CA ALA A 87 -7.67 -27.82 -12.36
C ALA A 87 -8.39 -27.26 -11.14
N GLY A 88 -9.57 -27.82 -10.83
CA GLY A 88 -10.33 -27.43 -9.65
C GLY A 88 -9.49 -27.44 -8.37
N GLY A 89 -9.50 -26.32 -7.64
CA GLY A 89 -8.73 -26.14 -6.41
C GLY A 89 -7.41 -25.38 -6.56
N ASP A 90 -6.86 -25.24 -7.77
CA ASP A 90 -5.71 -24.37 -8.04
C ASP A 90 -6.04 -22.92 -7.62
N GLU A 91 -5.14 -22.26 -6.90
CA GLU A 91 -5.37 -20.91 -6.37
C GLU A 91 -4.75 -19.83 -7.26
N VAL A 92 -5.38 -18.66 -7.28
CA VAL A 92 -4.86 -17.43 -7.89
C VAL A 92 -5.22 -16.22 -7.03
N TRP A 93 -4.28 -15.30 -6.87
CA TRP A 93 -4.46 -14.03 -6.17
C TRP A 93 -3.56 -12.94 -6.78
N LEU A 94 -3.75 -11.71 -6.33
CA LEU A 94 -2.83 -10.61 -6.59
C LEU A 94 -2.01 -10.29 -5.34
N ASP A 95 -0.73 -10.07 -5.50
CA ASP A 95 0.04 -9.33 -4.52
C ASP A 95 0.09 -7.85 -4.90
N ARG A 96 -0.10 -6.96 -3.92
CA ARG A 96 0.06 -5.50 -4.07
C ARG A 96 1.14 -4.97 -3.14
N SER A 97 1.99 -4.11 -3.69
CA SER A 97 3.01 -3.37 -2.95
C SER A 97 2.86 -1.87 -3.19
N MET A 98 3.14 -1.06 -2.16
CA MET A 98 3.07 0.41 -2.19
C MET A 98 4.45 1.07 -2.30
N ASP A 99 5.47 0.31 -2.68
CA ASP A 99 6.85 0.77 -2.88
C ASP A 99 7.52 0.08 -4.08
N GLY A 100 6.73 -0.27 -5.09
CA GLY A 100 7.22 -0.90 -6.32
C GLY A 100 7.68 -2.36 -6.15
N GLY A 101 7.21 -3.05 -5.09
CA GLY A 101 7.53 -4.46 -4.84
C GLY A 101 8.75 -4.69 -3.96
N ARG A 102 9.30 -3.64 -3.32
CA ARG A 102 10.43 -3.78 -2.38
C ARG A 102 9.99 -4.40 -1.07
N THR A 103 8.80 -4.06 -0.60
CA THR A 103 8.17 -4.67 0.55
C THR A 103 6.85 -5.35 0.19
N TRP A 104 6.52 -6.39 0.96
CA TRP A 104 5.25 -7.10 0.96
C TRP A 104 4.83 -7.28 2.42
N THR A 105 3.76 -6.60 2.83
CA THR A 105 3.31 -6.51 4.23
C THR A 105 1.96 -7.19 4.40
N GLY A 106 1.41 -7.17 5.63
CA GLY A 106 -0.01 -7.53 5.83
C GLY A 106 -0.92 -6.74 4.89
N GLY A 107 -2.00 -7.36 4.43
CA GLY A 107 -2.94 -6.76 3.45
C GLY A 107 -2.49 -6.83 1.98
N SER A 108 -1.25 -7.25 1.70
CA SER A 108 -0.75 -7.33 0.33
C SER A 108 -1.33 -8.48 -0.51
N LYS A 109 -1.84 -9.57 0.11
CA LYS A 109 -2.53 -10.67 -0.61
C LYS A 109 -3.99 -10.27 -0.88
N LEU A 110 -4.36 -10.13 -2.15
CA LEU A 110 -5.66 -9.62 -2.59
C LEU A 110 -6.41 -10.65 -3.45
N GLY A 111 -7.72 -10.75 -3.23
CA GLY A 111 -8.63 -11.48 -4.12
C GLY A 111 -8.35 -12.96 -4.26
N ASP A 112 -7.84 -13.58 -3.19
CA ASP A 112 -7.58 -15.02 -3.14
C ASP A 112 -8.82 -15.82 -3.54
N THR A 113 -8.66 -16.64 -4.58
CA THR A 113 -9.75 -17.43 -5.16
C THR A 113 -9.20 -18.71 -5.77
N LYS A 114 -10.10 -19.66 -6.02
CA LYS A 114 -9.78 -20.98 -6.58
C LYS A 114 -10.44 -21.19 -7.92
N VAL A 115 -9.79 -22.01 -8.75
CA VAL A 115 -10.42 -22.59 -9.94
C VAL A 115 -11.60 -23.45 -9.49
N PRO A 116 -12.83 -23.20 -9.99
CA PRO A 116 -13.99 -24.03 -9.67
C PRO A 116 -13.80 -25.49 -10.09
N ALA A 117 -14.51 -26.42 -9.45
CA ALA A 117 -14.50 -27.82 -9.84
C ALA A 117 -14.92 -27.99 -11.31
N GLY A 118 -14.13 -28.75 -12.08
CA GLY A 118 -14.34 -28.93 -13.53
C GLY A 118 -13.88 -27.76 -14.40
N GLY A 119 -13.42 -26.64 -13.81
CA GLY A 119 -12.85 -25.51 -14.53
C GLY A 119 -11.42 -25.74 -14.99
N ASN A 120 -11.00 -25.03 -16.03
CA ASN A 120 -9.65 -25.04 -16.59
C ASN A 120 -8.86 -23.75 -16.28
N GLY A 121 -9.43 -22.86 -15.47
CA GLY A 121 -8.87 -21.56 -15.16
C GLY A 121 -9.85 -20.70 -14.37
N TRP A 122 -9.33 -19.61 -13.81
CA TRP A 122 -10.12 -18.62 -13.08
C TRP A 122 -9.37 -17.31 -12.97
N ARG A 123 -10.01 -16.28 -12.41
CA ARG A 123 -9.42 -14.96 -12.21
C ARG A 123 -9.89 -14.32 -10.92
N THR A 124 -9.08 -13.39 -10.41
CA THR A 124 -9.46 -12.51 -9.31
C THR A 124 -10.42 -11.41 -9.79
N LEU A 125 -10.96 -10.64 -8.84
CA LEU A 125 -11.52 -9.31 -9.14
C LEU A 125 -10.39 -8.31 -9.45
N MET A 126 -10.74 -7.09 -9.84
CA MET A 126 -9.79 -6.01 -10.08
C MET A 126 -9.49 -5.21 -8.81
N TYR A 127 -8.23 -4.80 -8.67
CA TYR A 127 -7.72 -4.01 -7.54
C TYR A 127 -6.90 -2.82 -8.06
N ASN A 128 -6.97 -1.69 -7.35
CA ASN A 128 -6.20 -0.49 -7.62
C ASN A 128 -4.70 -0.73 -7.39
N VAL A 129 -3.89 -0.15 -8.26
CA VAL A 129 -2.42 -0.23 -8.20
C VAL A 129 -1.84 0.75 -7.19
N ASP A 130 -2.30 2.00 -7.25
CA ASP A 130 -1.84 3.09 -6.38
C ASP A 130 -2.87 3.37 -5.28
N ASP A 131 -2.43 3.87 -4.12
CA ASP A 131 -3.27 4.34 -3.02
C ASP A 131 -3.07 5.84 -2.80
N TRP A 132 -3.98 6.65 -3.32
CA TRP A 132 -3.89 8.10 -3.18
C TRP A 132 -4.21 8.61 -1.78
N ASN A 133 -4.92 7.83 -0.95
CA ASN A 133 -5.21 8.23 0.44
C ASN A 133 -3.93 8.22 1.28
N THR A 134 -3.06 7.23 1.06
CA THR A 134 -1.77 7.13 1.75
C THR A 134 -0.59 7.63 0.91
N ARG A 135 -0.83 8.05 -0.34
CA ARG A 135 0.20 8.35 -1.35
C ARG A 135 1.15 7.17 -1.62
N GLY A 136 0.61 5.96 -1.60
CA GLY A 136 1.30 4.75 -2.05
C GLY A 136 1.34 4.71 -3.58
N VAL A 137 2.54 4.77 -4.16
CA VAL A 137 2.73 4.51 -5.60
C VAL A 137 3.19 3.08 -5.77
N GLY A 138 2.31 2.26 -6.32
CA GLY A 138 2.36 0.82 -6.17
C GLY A 138 2.66 0.03 -7.43
N ALA A 139 2.72 -1.28 -7.24
CA ALA A 139 2.84 -2.29 -8.28
C ALA A 139 2.03 -3.53 -7.88
N LEU A 140 1.61 -4.31 -8.88
CA LEU A 140 0.93 -5.59 -8.71
C LEU A 140 1.76 -6.73 -9.29
N ARG A 141 1.55 -7.94 -8.77
CA ARG A 141 1.97 -9.19 -9.42
C ARG A 141 0.89 -10.25 -9.26
N ALA A 142 0.72 -11.09 -10.28
CA ALA A 142 -0.17 -12.23 -10.20
C ALA A 142 0.59 -13.41 -9.56
N CYS A 143 -0.05 -14.06 -8.59
CA CYS A 143 0.50 -15.23 -7.93
C CYS A 143 -0.53 -16.35 -7.93
N GLY A 144 -0.06 -17.58 -7.80
CA GLY A 144 -0.92 -18.74 -7.69
C GLY A 144 -0.26 -19.88 -6.94
N GLN A 145 -1.09 -20.86 -6.55
CA GLN A 145 -0.64 -22.05 -5.85
C GLN A 145 -1.27 -23.31 -6.44
N VAL A 146 -0.43 -24.32 -6.66
CA VAL A 146 -0.82 -25.66 -7.10
C VAL A 146 -0.22 -26.67 -6.13
N GLY A 147 -1.05 -27.34 -5.34
CA GLY A 147 -0.58 -28.14 -4.20
C GLY A 147 0.16 -27.26 -3.20
N SER A 148 1.46 -27.53 -2.98
CA SER A 148 2.35 -26.72 -2.14
C SER A 148 3.26 -25.77 -2.93
N THR A 149 3.21 -25.78 -4.25
CA THR A 149 4.08 -24.96 -5.10
C THR A 149 3.42 -23.61 -5.35
N ILE A 150 4.17 -22.53 -5.11
CA ILE A 150 3.76 -21.15 -5.39
C ILE A 150 4.67 -20.57 -6.48
N ALA A 151 4.08 -19.80 -7.40
CA ALA A 151 4.82 -18.95 -8.33
C ALA A 151 4.11 -17.61 -8.50
N CYS A 152 4.89 -16.59 -8.87
CA CYS A 152 4.39 -15.24 -9.14
C CYS A 152 5.01 -14.68 -10.41
N THR A 153 4.29 -13.78 -11.08
CA THR A 153 4.85 -12.93 -12.13
C THR A 153 5.85 -11.94 -11.54
N PRO A 154 6.72 -11.33 -12.38
CA PRO A 154 7.36 -10.07 -12.02
C PRO A 154 6.33 -9.01 -11.60
N TRP A 155 6.78 -8.02 -10.83
CA TRP A 155 5.98 -6.83 -10.52
C TRP A 155 5.80 -5.97 -11.77
N ALA A 156 4.59 -5.47 -11.98
CA ALA A 156 4.29 -4.49 -13.01
C ALA A 156 3.21 -3.51 -12.52
N ARG A 157 2.95 -2.46 -13.30
CA ARG A 157 1.94 -1.43 -13.00
C ARG A 157 1.13 -1.06 -14.23
N THR A 158 0.06 -0.31 -14.02
CA THR A 158 -0.67 0.40 -15.07
C THR A 158 0.18 1.53 -15.67
N THR A 159 -0.20 1.99 -16.86
CA THR A 159 0.35 3.19 -17.49
C THR A 159 -0.26 4.49 -16.92
N TRP A 160 -1.07 4.39 -15.85
CA TRP A 160 -1.54 5.53 -15.07
C TRP A 160 -0.35 6.30 -14.50
N ASN A 161 -0.29 7.62 -14.76
CA ASN A 161 0.88 8.48 -14.52
C ASN A 161 2.18 7.98 -15.19
N ALA A 162 2.09 7.15 -16.22
CA ALA A 162 3.25 6.52 -16.86
C ALA A 162 3.01 6.28 -18.36
N TRP A 163 2.38 7.24 -19.04
CA TRP A 163 1.96 7.12 -20.45
C TRP A 163 3.10 7.30 -21.47
N ASP A 164 4.24 7.82 -21.04
CA ASP A 164 5.46 7.87 -21.85
C ASP A 164 6.71 7.54 -21.00
N ARG A 165 7.87 7.44 -21.65
CA ARG A 165 9.12 7.07 -20.97
C ARG A 165 9.51 8.04 -19.84
N ARG A 166 9.14 9.32 -19.94
CA ARG A 166 9.53 10.36 -18.98
C ARG A 166 8.66 10.24 -17.73
N THR A 167 7.34 10.19 -17.93
CA THR A 167 6.37 10.01 -16.84
C THR A 167 6.51 8.65 -16.16
N ALA A 168 6.81 7.59 -16.92
CA ALA A 168 7.13 6.28 -16.35
C ALA A 168 8.37 6.32 -15.44
N ALA A 169 9.43 7.03 -15.83
CA ALA A 169 10.62 7.19 -15.00
C ALA A 169 10.34 7.96 -13.70
N ALA A 170 9.59 9.06 -13.77
CA ALA A 170 9.19 9.82 -12.59
C ALA A 170 8.29 9.01 -11.66
N THR A 171 7.35 8.24 -12.22
CA THR A 171 6.48 7.35 -11.45
C THR A 171 7.25 6.21 -10.79
N ALA A 172 8.25 5.63 -11.46
CA ALA A 172 9.14 4.65 -10.84
C ALA A 172 9.98 5.26 -9.71
N LEU A 173 10.43 6.51 -9.86
CA LEU A 173 11.10 7.25 -8.78
C LEU A 173 10.16 7.48 -7.60
N MET A 174 8.88 7.81 -7.86
CA MET A 174 7.87 7.99 -6.81
C MET A 174 7.53 6.71 -6.04
N MET A 175 7.75 5.52 -6.59
CA MET A 175 7.68 4.27 -5.81
C MET A 175 8.74 4.20 -4.70
N SER A 176 9.78 5.04 -4.75
CA SER A 176 10.81 5.14 -3.72
C SER A 176 10.58 6.31 -2.76
N PHE A 177 9.51 7.06 -2.92
CA PHE A 177 9.18 8.16 -2.02
C PHE A 177 8.80 7.62 -0.64
N ASP A 178 9.62 7.93 0.35
CA ASP A 178 9.42 7.54 1.72
C ASP A 178 8.36 8.45 2.35
N ARG A 179 7.21 7.87 2.68
CA ARG A 179 6.07 8.60 3.25
C ARG A 179 6.32 9.05 4.70
N GLY A 180 7.39 8.63 5.36
CA GLY A 180 7.78 9.09 6.71
C GLY A 180 8.73 10.27 6.66
N THR A 181 9.85 10.14 5.94
CA THR A 181 10.89 11.17 5.82
C THR A 181 10.60 12.19 4.73
N LYS A 182 9.68 11.88 3.81
CA LYS A 182 9.37 12.70 2.63
C LYS A 182 10.61 12.90 1.75
N LEU A 183 11.48 11.90 1.71
CA LEU A 183 12.65 11.82 0.83
C LEU A 183 12.49 10.63 -0.14
N PHE A 184 13.47 10.42 -1.00
CA PHE A 184 13.44 9.39 -2.05
C PHE A 184 14.55 8.37 -1.84
N GLY A 185 14.26 7.09 -2.08
CA GLY A 185 15.26 6.01 -2.04
C GLY A 185 15.76 5.69 -0.62
N GLY A 186 15.02 6.07 0.42
CA GLY A 186 15.41 5.97 1.82
C GLY A 186 15.77 7.33 2.42
N ASN A 187 16.83 7.39 3.23
CA ASN A 187 17.20 8.59 4.01
C ASN A 187 18.45 9.31 3.48
N GLY A 188 18.76 9.16 2.19
CA GLY A 188 19.88 9.86 1.56
C GLY A 188 19.55 11.34 1.31
N TRP A 189 20.34 12.24 1.90
CA TRP A 189 20.05 13.68 1.89
C TRP A 189 20.21 14.31 0.51
N TRP A 190 21.43 14.35 -0.04
CA TRP A 190 21.69 14.93 -1.37
C TRP A 190 21.03 14.15 -2.52
N THR A 191 20.88 12.83 -2.37
CA THR A 191 20.13 12.03 -3.35
C THR A 191 18.64 12.37 -3.36
N GLY A 192 18.10 12.75 -2.20
CA GLY A 192 16.74 13.27 -2.07
C GLY A 192 16.54 14.56 -2.86
N ALA A 193 17.51 15.49 -2.80
CA ALA A 193 17.49 16.72 -3.59
C ALA A 193 17.48 16.42 -5.10
N ASN A 194 18.37 15.56 -5.58
CA ASN A 194 18.43 15.17 -7.00
C ASN A 194 17.12 14.51 -7.48
N ALA A 195 16.54 13.64 -6.64
CA ALA A 195 15.26 13.03 -6.94
C ALA A 195 14.14 14.07 -7.00
N LEU A 196 14.12 15.03 -6.06
CA LEU A 196 13.15 16.13 -6.08
C LEU A 196 13.27 16.98 -7.35
N THR A 197 14.49 17.37 -7.75
CA THR A 197 14.74 18.09 -9.02
C THR A 197 14.17 17.31 -10.21
N ALA A 198 14.42 16.00 -10.27
CA ALA A 198 13.90 15.16 -11.34
C ALA A 198 12.35 15.13 -11.39
N ILE A 199 11.68 15.13 -10.23
CA ILE A 199 10.21 15.21 -10.16
C ILE A 199 9.71 16.59 -10.59
N VAL A 200 10.34 17.68 -10.13
CA VAL A 200 10.00 19.06 -10.51
C VAL A 200 10.13 19.25 -12.02
N ASP A 201 11.26 18.85 -12.61
CA ASP A 201 11.51 18.99 -14.04
C ASP A 201 10.59 18.10 -14.87
N ASN A 202 10.26 16.91 -14.39
CA ASN A 202 9.29 16.05 -15.05
C ASN A 202 7.90 16.71 -15.09
N ALA A 203 7.43 17.27 -13.98
CA ALA A 203 6.15 17.98 -13.91
C ALA A 203 6.13 19.16 -14.90
N ARG A 204 7.21 19.95 -14.95
CA ARG A 204 7.36 21.07 -15.90
C ARG A 204 7.37 20.62 -17.36
N ALA A 205 8.11 19.56 -17.68
CA ALA A 205 8.34 19.12 -19.06
C ALA A 205 7.19 18.29 -19.66
N THR A 206 6.43 17.59 -18.81
CA THR A 206 5.36 16.67 -19.23
C THR A 206 3.96 17.17 -18.91
N GLY A 207 3.82 18.13 -17.99
CA GLY A 207 2.54 18.56 -17.42
C GLY A 207 1.95 17.56 -16.42
N MET A 208 2.66 16.49 -16.05
CA MET A 208 2.18 15.51 -15.06
C MET A 208 2.25 16.09 -13.63
N ASN A 209 1.12 16.63 -13.17
CA ASN A 209 1.04 17.28 -11.86
C ASN A 209 0.69 16.34 -10.70
N SER A 210 0.51 15.04 -10.96
CA SER A 210 0.04 14.05 -9.98
C SER A 210 0.93 13.91 -8.74
N TYR A 211 2.20 14.30 -8.83
CA TYR A 211 3.19 14.21 -7.75
C TYR A 211 3.61 15.56 -7.16
N THR A 212 2.89 16.63 -7.47
CA THR A 212 3.20 17.96 -6.91
C THR A 212 3.12 18.01 -5.39
N TYR A 213 2.30 17.15 -4.76
CA TYR A 213 2.28 16.98 -3.30
C TYR A 213 3.65 16.59 -2.74
N ALA A 214 4.43 15.78 -3.48
CA ALA A 214 5.71 15.28 -2.99
C ALA A 214 6.72 16.42 -2.90
N ILE A 215 6.61 17.41 -3.79
CA ILE A 215 7.44 18.63 -3.77
C ILE A 215 7.16 19.43 -2.49
N ALA A 216 5.88 19.74 -2.25
CA ALA A 216 5.48 20.50 -1.06
C ALA A 216 5.85 19.76 0.24
N GLU A 217 5.59 18.46 0.33
CA GLU A 217 5.88 17.72 1.54
C GLU A 217 7.35 17.47 1.78
N THR A 218 8.14 17.30 0.71
CA THR A 218 9.60 17.24 0.85
C THR A 218 10.07 18.57 1.46
N TYR A 219 9.57 19.70 0.94
CA TYR A 219 9.92 21.02 1.44
C TYR A 219 9.55 21.18 2.94
N ASP A 220 8.26 21.04 3.25
CA ASP A 220 7.71 21.29 4.58
C ASP A 220 8.35 20.39 5.65
N LYS A 221 8.61 19.12 5.30
CA LYS A 221 9.19 18.16 6.24
C LYS A 221 10.66 18.42 6.53
N ASN A 222 11.40 18.92 5.54
CA ASN A 222 12.87 18.91 5.58
C ASN A 222 13.51 20.30 5.67
N ILE A 223 12.75 21.41 5.54
CA ILE A 223 13.29 22.77 5.67
C ILE A 223 14.05 23.00 6.99
N GLY A 224 13.61 22.38 8.09
CA GLY A 224 14.26 22.46 9.41
C GLY A 224 15.20 21.30 9.73
N ALA A 225 15.40 20.34 8.83
CA ALA A 225 16.28 19.21 9.07
C ALA A 225 17.76 19.62 8.91
N GLN A 226 18.67 18.80 9.46
CA GLN A 226 20.12 19.04 9.43
C GLN A 226 20.50 20.40 10.05
N GLY A 227 21.28 21.23 9.34
CA GLY A 227 21.61 22.60 9.74
C GLY A 227 20.47 23.60 9.53
N GLY A 228 19.31 23.15 9.05
CA GLY A 228 18.18 24.00 8.68
C GLY A 228 18.39 24.69 7.32
N ASN A 229 17.30 25.17 6.74
CA ASN A 229 17.26 25.77 5.40
C ASN A 229 17.91 24.89 4.32
N PHE A 230 17.73 23.57 4.43
CA PHE A 230 18.38 22.56 3.58
C PHE A 230 19.92 22.56 3.59
N THR A 231 20.54 23.10 4.64
CA THR A 231 22.00 23.11 4.80
C THR A 231 22.51 21.97 5.67
N ASN A 232 23.77 21.59 5.47
CA ASN A 232 24.53 20.72 6.38
C ASN A 232 26.05 21.04 6.28
N GLU A 233 26.89 20.25 6.93
CA GLU A 233 28.36 20.40 6.90
C GLU A 233 29.00 20.08 5.54
N TYR A 234 28.23 19.51 4.60
CA TYR A 234 28.66 19.17 3.25
C TYR A 234 28.16 20.24 2.27
N LEU A 235 29.11 21.01 1.72
CA LEU A 235 28.79 22.13 0.85
C LEU A 235 28.08 21.68 -0.44
N ASP A 236 28.45 20.50 -0.95
CA ASP A 236 27.84 19.87 -2.11
C ASP A 236 26.38 19.45 -1.87
N ASP A 237 26.07 18.85 -0.71
CA ASP A 237 24.70 18.54 -0.31
C ASP A 237 23.83 19.81 -0.28
N THR A 238 24.32 20.87 0.36
CA THR A 238 23.64 22.17 0.43
C THR A 238 23.44 22.75 -0.98
N GLY A 239 24.46 22.61 -1.84
CA GLY A 239 24.39 23.01 -3.25
C GLY A 239 23.31 22.27 -4.02
N TRP A 240 23.18 20.95 -3.84
CA TRP A 240 22.12 20.16 -4.48
C TRP A 240 20.72 20.60 -4.08
N TRP A 241 20.50 20.89 -2.80
CA TRP A 241 19.22 21.43 -2.34
C TRP A 241 18.94 22.85 -2.81
N GLY A 242 19.97 23.69 -2.95
CA GLY A 242 19.80 25.03 -3.53
C GLY A 242 19.36 25.01 -5.01
N LEU A 243 19.61 23.91 -5.72
CA LEU A 243 19.17 23.71 -7.11
C LEU A 243 17.74 23.14 -7.22
N ALA A 244 17.31 22.35 -6.23
CA ALA A 244 16.03 21.65 -6.22
C ALA A 244 14.86 22.58 -5.89
#